data_AF-A0A3B1DDA2-F1
#
_entry.id   AF-A0A3B1DDA2-F1
#
_cell.length_a   1.000
_cell.length_b   1.000
_cell.length_c   1.000
_cell.angle_alpha   90.00
_cell.angle_beta   90.00
_cell.angle_gamma   90.00
#
_symmetry.space_group_name_H-M   'P 1'
#
loop_
_entity.id
_entity.type
_entity.pdbx_description
1 polymer ?
#
loop_
_entity_poly.entity_id
_entity_poly.type
_entity_poly.pdbx_seq_one_letter_code
_entity_poly.pdbx_strand_id
1 'polypeptide(L)'
;GQVSTLGSTRAARCSDCHGSHDILPLDNPDSMVSEQNLITTCSQAGCHPGANANFVKFDPHADYRDRKNYPVLFGVWWYFIIVMSSVFTFFGLHTLLWFLRSMIHRIRHGPPPKHTHATTAIRRFTALNRINHALVVITFFGLTATGIPLVFSHQEWAGVLAGFFGGIETAGLWHRVFATMLIVNFVLHFIGLARAFRRRTCSWHHWLFGPGSLVPRWKDITDCVGMFKWFAGLGRLPRFDKWTYWEKFDYWAEVFGSMIIGGTGLFLWFPEIASKIVPGWAFNVAMVVHGYEALLAIGFIFTIHFFNAHVRPGTFPVDEVMFTGSVPEEELKEQRPEEYRRLIESGQLDALRVPAPARERHPLFVLVAVVSVGIGVTLLALIILGGLDML
;
A
#
# COMPACT_ATOMS: atom_id res chain seq x y z
N GLY A 1 12.45 17.26 14.74
CA GLY A 1 11.34 17.13 15.70
C GLY A 1 11.00 15.68 16.00
N GLN A 2 10.25 15.02 15.11
CA GLN A 2 9.63 13.70 15.34
C GLN A 2 10.61 12.61 15.84
N VAL A 3 11.74 12.43 15.17
CA VAL A 3 12.78 11.46 15.58
C VAL A 3 13.39 11.74 16.96
N SER A 4 13.49 13.03 17.35
CA SER A 4 14.01 13.44 18.65
C SER A 4 13.01 13.12 19.76
N THR A 5 11.71 13.28 19.49
CA THR A 5 10.62 12.86 20.42
C THR A 5 10.67 11.37 20.70
N LEU A 6 11.12 10.56 19.72
CA LEU A 6 11.31 9.12 19.86
C LEU A 6 12.70 8.73 20.43
N GLY A 7 13.45 9.70 20.98
CA GLY A 7 14.69 9.44 21.70
C GLY A 7 15.96 9.39 20.84
N SER A 8 15.93 9.79 19.57
CA SER A 8 17.17 9.89 18.76
C SER A 8 18.06 11.02 19.27
N THR A 9 19.35 10.73 19.37
CA THR A 9 20.41 11.70 19.70
C THR A 9 21.18 12.17 18.46
N ARG A 10 20.95 11.56 17.29
CA ARG A 10 21.60 11.92 16.02
C ARG A 10 20.89 13.00 15.23
N ALA A 11 19.60 13.21 15.50
CA ALA A 11 18.81 14.19 14.78
C ALA A 11 19.09 15.62 15.28
N ALA A 12 19.15 16.57 14.35
CA ALA A 12 19.30 17.98 14.66
C ALA A 12 18.19 18.47 15.61
N ARG A 13 18.61 19.26 16.60
CA ARG A 13 17.79 19.93 17.61
C ARG A 13 17.72 21.42 17.31
N CYS A 14 16.82 22.12 18.00
CA CYS A 14 16.66 23.58 17.84
C CYS A 14 18.00 24.32 18.01
N SER A 15 18.81 23.90 18.99
CA SER A 15 20.11 24.49 19.29
C SER A 15 21.17 24.28 18.22
N ASP A 16 21.07 23.22 17.41
CA ASP A 16 22.06 22.92 16.37
C ASP A 16 21.92 23.89 15.18
N CYS A 17 20.72 24.47 15.00
CA CYS A 17 20.46 25.48 13.98
C CYS A 17 20.43 26.89 14.55
N HIS A 18 19.84 27.11 15.73
CA HIS A 18 19.61 28.45 16.29
C HIS A 18 20.61 28.87 17.38
N GLY A 19 21.47 27.97 17.86
CA GLY A 19 22.30 28.19 19.05
C GLY A 19 21.53 27.98 20.36
N SER A 20 22.24 28.07 21.48
CA SER A 20 21.67 27.78 22.82
C SER A 20 21.35 29.04 23.63
N HIS A 21 22.27 30.00 23.69
CA HIS A 21 22.14 31.21 24.51
C HIS A 21 22.19 32.52 23.70
N ASP A 22 22.68 32.48 22.47
CA ASP A 22 22.82 33.63 21.58
C ASP A 22 21.93 33.47 20.33
N ILE A 23 20.63 33.27 20.55
CA ILE A 23 19.66 33.10 19.45
C ILE A 23 19.43 34.45 18.77
N LEU A 24 19.87 34.56 17.52
CA LEU A 24 19.76 35.78 16.73
C LEU A 24 18.59 35.71 15.73
N PRO A 25 17.92 36.84 15.44
CA PRO A 25 16.91 36.94 14.37
C PRO A 25 17.42 36.48 13.00
N LEU A 26 16.50 36.03 12.12
CA LEU A 26 16.83 35.50 10.79
C LEU A 26 17.55 36.52 9.88
N ASP A 27 17.20 37.80 10.02
CA ASP A 27 17.75 38.91 9.26
C ASP A 27 19.10 39.42 9.81
N ASN A 28 19.54 38.93 10.97
CA ASN A 28 20.85 39.24 11.50
C ASN A 28 21.93 38.44 10.72
N PRO A 29 22.93 39.10 10.10
CA PRO A 29 24.01 38.42 9.38
C PRO A 29 24.80 37.39 10.21
N ASP A 30 24.90 37.60 11.52
CA ASP A 30 25.62 36.69 12.44
C ASP A 30 24.77 35.47 12.86
N SER A 31 23.47 35.45 12.51
CA SER A 31 22.61 34.30 12.81
C SER A 31 23.04 33.06 12.03
N MET A 32 23.12 31.91 12.70
CA MET A 32 23.44 30.63 12.06
C MET A 32 22.42 30.23 10.98
N VAL A 33 21.19 30.76 11.06
CA VAL A 33 20.13 30.52 10.08
C VAL A 33 19.94 31.68 9.10
N SER A 34 20.83 32.67 9.11
CA SER A 34 20.80 33.76 8.11
C SER A 34 21.02 33.20 6.71
N GLU A 35 20.48 33.87 5.68
CA GLU A 35 20.60 33.42 4.28
C GLU A 35 22.05 33.15 3.85
N GLN A 36 23.00 33.91 4.41
CA GLN A 36 24.43 33.79 4.12
C GLN A 36 25.08 32.59 4.83
N ASN A 37 24.55 32.19 5.99
CA ASN A 37 25.13 31.16 6.85
C ASN A 37 24.47 29.78 6.70
N LEU A 38 23.25 29.70 6.15
CA LEU A 38 22.47 28.45 6.07
C LEU A 38 23.25 27.28 5.45
N ILE A 39 24.00 27.52 4.37
CA ILE A 39 24.80 26.45 3.74
C ILE A 39 25.86 25.95 4.71
N THR A 40 26.63 26.85 5.32
CA THR A 40 27.67 26.53 6.30
C THR A 40 27.10 25.78 7.50
N THR A 41 25.94 26.20 8.01
CA THR A 41 25.24 25.57 9.14
C THR A 41 24.78 24.16 8.79
N CYS A 42 24.14 23.96 7.64
CA CYS A 42 23.73 22.62 7.21
C CYS A 42 24.92 21.72 6.85
N SER A 43 26.03 22.29 6.36
CA SER A 43 27.24 21.56 5.97
C SER A 43 28.20 21.26 7.12
N GLN A 44 27.82 21.57 8.37
CA GLN A 44 28.63 21.22 9.54
C GLN A 44 28.93 19.72 9.60
N ALA A 45 30.08 19.37 10.18
CA ALA A 45 30.50 17.99 10.36
C ALA A 45 29.47 17.22 11.19
N GLY A 46 28.91 16.15 10.62
CA GLY A 46 27.86 15.33 11.26
C GLY A 46 26.43 15.67 10.85
N CYS A 47 26.22 16.74 10.06
CA CYS A 47 24.93 17.07 9.45
C CYS A 47 24.88 16.62 7.97
N HIS A 48 25.18 17.53 7.03
CA HIS A 48 25.09 17.26 5.58
C HIS A 48 26.28 17.86 4.80
N PRO A 49 27.43 17.17 4.73
CA PRO A 49 28.65 17.69 4.11
C PRO A 49 28.49 18.18 2.66
N GLY A 50 27.54 17.63 1.91
CA GLY A 50 27.18 18.02 0.55
C GLY A 50 25.98 18.97 0.44
N ALA A 51 25.58 19.63 1.54
CA ALA A 51 24.56 20.67 1.53
C ALA A 51 24.94 21.79 0.55
N ASN A 52 23.95 22.29 -0.16
CA ASN A 52 24.11 23.25 -1.25
C ASN A 52 22.93 24.23 -1.28
N ALA A 53 22.96 25.21 -2.17
CA ALA A 53 21.93 26.25 -2.28
C ALA A 53 20.52 25.72 -2.53
N ASN A 54 20.36 24.53 -3.12
CA ASN A 54 19.05 23.90 -3.24
C ASN A 54 18.66 23.19 -1.95
N PHE A 55 19.58 22.48 -1.30
CA PHE A 55 19.34 21.75 -0.05
C PHE A 55 18.74 22.66 1.04
N VAL A 56 19.33 23.85 1.24
CA VAL A 56 18.92 24.79 2.29
C VAL A 56 17.57 25.47 2.04
N LYS A 57 16.92 25.22 0.90
CA LYS A 57 15.53 25.65 0.64
C LYS A 57 14.51 24.70 1.29
N PHE A 58 14.96 23.62 1.92
CA PHE A 58 14.14 22.81 2.80
C PHE A 58 13.79 23.63 4.04
N ASP A 59 12.51 23.64 4.41
CA ASP A 59 12.06 24.35 5.60
C ASP A 59 11.72 23.34 6.72
N PRO A 60 12.52 23.26 7.80
CA PRO A 60 12.25 22.37 8.93
C PRO A 60 10.98 22.70 9.72
N HIS A 61 10.42 23.90 9.54
CA HIS A 61 9.24 24.42 10.24
C HIS A 61 7.99 24.48 9.36
N ALA A 62 8.07 24.01 8.11
CA ALA A 62 6.95 24.09 7.19
C ALA A 62 5.71 23.36 7.72
N ASP A 63 4.57 24.06 7.71
CA ASP A 63 3.27 23.49 8.06
C ASP A 63 2.38 23.41 6.81
N TYR A 64 2.08 22.17 6.40
CA TYR A 64 1.21 21.92 5.26
C TYR A 64 -0.26 22.32 5.49
N ARG A 65 -0.68 22.64 6.73
CA ARG A 65 -2.02 23.14 7.04
C ARG A 65 -2.12 24.66 6.95
N ASP A 66 -0.99 25.38 6.93
CA ASP A 66 -0.99 26.82 6.75
C ASP A 66 -1.02 27.19 5.27
N ARG A 67 -2.25 27.39 4.76
CA ARG A 67 -2.50 27.79 3.38
C ARG A 67 -1.86 29.13 3.00
N LYS A 68 -1.70 30.05 3.95
CA LYS A 68 -1.22 31.42 3.65
C LYS A 68 0.27 31.41 3.36
N ASN A 69 1.03 30.71 4.18
CA ASN A 69 2.49 30.67 4.08
C ASN A 69 3.00 29.50 3.21
N TYR A 70 2.26 28.39 3.14
CA TYR A 70 2.66 27.19 2.39
C TYR A 70 1.57 26.69 1.41
N PRO A 71 1.15 27.50 0.42
CA PRO A 71 0.02 27.18 -0.46
C PRO A 71 0.22 25.89 -1.28
N VAL A 72 1.45 25.57 -1.67
CA VAL A 72 1.77 24.33 -2.40
C VAL A 72 1.58 23.12 -1.50
N LEU A 73 2.15 23.14 -0.28
CA LEU A 73 2.01 22.04 0.67
C LEU A 73 0.54 21.83 1.07
N PHE A 74 -0.19 22.92 1.27
CA PHE A 74 -1.64 22.87 1.50
C PHE A 74 -2.38 22.22 0.34
N GLY A 75 -2.05 22.58 -0.91
CA GLY A 75 -2.64 21.96 -2.09
C GLY A 75 -2.38 20.45 -2.17
N VAL A 76 -1.14 20.02 -1.88
CA VAL A 76 -0.77 18.59 -1.86
C VAL A 76 -1.52 17.86 -0.74
N TRP A 77 -1.52 18.41 0.47
CA TRP A 77 -2.27 17.83 1.59
C TRP A 77 -3.76 17.70 1.25
N TRP A 78 -4.37 18.76 0.73
CA TRP A 78 -5.78 18.78 0.36
C TRP A 78 -6.12 17.77 -0.73
N TYR A 79 -5.23 17.59 -1.71
CA TYR A 79 -5.35 16.52 -2.70
C TYR A 79 -5.45 15.14 -2.03
N PHE A 80 -4.57 14.83 -1.07
CA PHE A 80 -4.63 13.56 -0.35
C PHE A 80 -5.90 13.41 0.46
N ILE A 81 -6.37 14.48 1.13
CA ILE A 81 -7.65 14.43 1.85
C ILE A 81 -8.80 14.10 0.90
N ILE A 82 -8.87 14.72 -0.29
CA ILE A 82 -9.90 14.44 -1.29
C ILE A 82 -9.80 12.98 -1.77
N VAL A 83 -8.59 12.53 -2.15
CA VAL A 83 -8.38 11.19 -2.69
C VAL A 83 -8.72 10.13 -1.65
N MET A 84 -8.18 10.24 -0.43
CA MET A 84 -8.47 9.32 0.66
C MET A 84 -9.97 9.30 0.97
N SER A 85 -10.60 10.46 1.14
CA SER A 85 -12.04 10.53 1.43
C SER A 85 -12.87 9.89 0.32
N SER A 86 -12.52 10.12 -0.95
CA SER A 86 -13.22 9.55 -2.11
C SER A 86 -13.06 8.03 -2.18
N VAL A 87 -11.82 7.53 -2.05
CA VAL A 87 -11.49 6.10 -2.12
C VAL A 87 -12.15 5.36 -0.95
N PHE A 88 -11.98 5.82 0.29
CA PHE A 88 -12.55 5.17 1.46
C PHE A 88 -14.08 5.26 1.51
N THR A 89 -14.67 6.36 1.04
CA THR A 89 -16.14 6.44 0.95
C THR A 89 -16.67 5.45 -0.08
N PHE A 90 -16.10 5.43 -1.28
CA PHE A 90 -16.56 4.55 -2.35
C PHE A 90 -16.37 3.07 -2.00
N PHE A 91 -15.16 2.66 -1.62
CA PHE A 91 -14.86 1.26 -1.32
C PHE A 91 -15.38 0.83 0.06
N GLY A 92 -15.44 1.73 1.04
CA GLY A 92 -16.07 1.47 2.33
C GLY A 92 -17.56 1.21 2.17
N LEU A 93 -18.28 2.05 1.41
CA LEU A 93 -19.69 1.82 1.08
C LEU A 93 -19.87 0.52 0.30
N HIS A 94 -19.02 0.28 -0.70
CA HIS A 94 -19.03 -0.95 -1.49
C HIS A 94 -18.89 -2.20 -0.61
N THR A 95 -17.87 -2.24 0.24
CA THR A 95 -17.61 -3.35 1.18
C THR A 95 -18.75 -3.54 2.16
N LEU A 96 -19.30 -2.44 2.73
CA LEU A 96 -20.43 -2.50 3.65
C LEU A 96 -21.67 -3.09 2.97
N LEU A 97 -22.03 -2.58 1.79
CA LEU A 97 -23.18 -3.06 1.02
C LEU A 97 -23.00 -4.53 0.63
N TRP A 98 -21.78 -4.94 0.25
CA TRP A 98 -21.47 -6.33 -0.02
C TRP A 98 -21.70 -7.19 1.22
N PHE A 99 -21.10 -6.81 2.35
CA PHE A 99 -21.24 -7.55 3.59
C PHE A 99 -22.71 -7.74 3.97
N LEU A 100 -23.50 -6.65 3.97
CA LEU A 100 -24.92 -6.69 4.28
C LEU A 100 -25.69 -7.60 3.31
N ARG A 101 -25.46 -7.46 2.00
CA ARG A 101 -26.14 -8.26 0.98
C ARG A 101 -25.80 -9.74 1.10
N SER A 102 -24.53 -10.08 1.31
CA SER A 102 -24.07 -11.44 1.52
C SER A 102 -24.61 -12.05 2.81
N MET A 103 -24.73 -11.27 3.89
CA MET A 103 -25.31 -11.71 5.14
C MET A 103 -26.80 -12.04 4.98
N ILE A 104 -27.57 -11.15 4.34
CA ILE A 104 -28.99 -11.39 4.03
C ILE A 104 -29.16 -12.66 3.19
N HIS A 105 -28.33 -12.84 2.16
CA HIS A 105 -28.38 -14.03 1.32
C HIS A 105 -28.11 -15.30 2.13
N ARG A 106 -27.10 -15.27 3.02
CA ARG A 106 -26.74 -16.38 3.90
C ARG A 106 -27.84 -16.73 4.90
N ILE A 107 -28.49 -15.74 5.49
CA ILE A 107 -29.61 -15.95 6.42
C ILE A 107 -30.79 -16.62 5.68
N ARG A 108 -31.05 -16.23 4.43
CA ARG A 108 -32.19 -16.75 3.65
C ARG A 108 -31.95 -18.12 3.03
N HIS A 109 -30.74 -18.41 2.57
CA HIS A 109 -30.45 -19.61 1.77
C HIS A 109 -29.45 -20.57 2.44
N GLY A 110 -28.95 -20.23 3.62
CA GLY A 110 -27.89 -20.98 4.30
C GLY A 110 -26.48 -20.61 3.80
N PRO A 111 -25.44 -21.23 4.40
CA PRO A 111 -24.06 -21.05 3.96
C PRO A 111 -23.85 -21.63 2.54
N PRO A 112 -22.97 -21.03 1.72
CA PRO A 112 -22.64 -21.60 0.42
C PRO A 112 -22.02 -23.01 0.60
N PRO A 113 -22.28 -23.93 -0.34
CA PRO A 113 -21.69 -25.27 -0.30
C PRO A 113 -20.16 -25.14 -0.37
N LYS A 114 -19.46 -25.82 0.53
CA LYS A 114 -17.99 -25.91 0.45
C LYS A 114 -17.60 -26.99 -0.55
N HIS A 115 -16.87 -26.61 -1.60
CA HIS A 115 -16.38 -27.52 -2.63
C HIS A 115 -15.15 -28.32 -2.15
N THR A 116 -15.31 -29.10 -1.07
CA THR A 116 -14.18 -29.74 -0.38
C THR A 116 -13.73 -31.05 -0.99
N HIS A 117 -14.58 -31.77 -1.72
CA HIS A 117 -14.36 -33.17 -2.14
C HIS A 117 -13.72 -33.38 -3.51
N ALA A 118 -13.28 -32.30 -4.17
CA ALA A 118 -12.63 -32.44 -5.47
C ALA A 118 -11.24 -33.07 -5.34
N THR A 119 -10.93 -34.06 -6.16
CA THR A 119 -9.59 -34.66 -6.28
C THR A 119 -8.64 -33.82 -7.14
N THR A 120 -9.21 -32.91 -7.95
CA THR A 120 -8.48 -31.99 -8.83
C THR A 120 -8.92 -30.55 -8.61
N ALA A 121 -8.06 -29.61 -8.99
CA ALA A 121 -8.28 -28.17 -8.94
C ALA A 121 -7.73 -27.52 -10.20
N ILE A 122 -8.12 -26.28 -10.48
CA ILE A 122 -7.63 -25.49 -11.62
C ILE A 122 -6.56 -24.51 -11.13
N ARG A 123 -5.36 -24.56 -11.73
CA ARG A 123 -4.26 -23.65 -11.40
C ARG A 123 -4.58 -22.22 -11.83
N ARG A 124 -4.63 -21.30 -10.86
CA ARG A 124 -4.87 -19.86 -11.06
C ARG A 124 -3.58 -19.04 -10.96
N PHE A 125 -2.69 -19.39 -10.04
CA PHE A 125 -1.41 -18.68 -9.82
C PHE A 125 -0.21 -19.63 -9.85
N THR A 126 0.89 -19.15 -10.42
CA THR A 126 2.17 -19.86 -10.41
C THR A 126 2.86 -19.70 -9.05
N ALA A 127 3.87 -20.52 -8.78
CA ALA A 127 4.70 -20.36 -7.59
C ALA A 127 5.38 -18.98 -7.54
N LEU A 128 5.81 -18.45 -8.69
CA LEU A 128 6.42 -17.12 -8.77
C LEU A 128 5.44 -16.01 -8.36
N ASN A 129 4.18 -16.08 -8.80
CA ASN A 129 3.15 -15.10 -8.39
C ASN A 129 2.94 -15.12 -6.88
N ARG A 130 2.94 -16.31 -6.28
CA ARG A 130 2.74 -16.50 -4.84
C ARG A 130 3.94 -16.03 -4.02
N ILE A 131 5.15 -16.29 -4.49
CA ILE A 131 6.39 -15.78 -3.87
C ILE A 131 6.43 -14.25 -3.92
N ASN A 132 6.12 -13.66 -5.09
CA ASN A 132 6.02 -12.21 -5.24
C ASN A 132 5.02 -11.62 -4.24
N HIS A 133 3.81 -12.19 -4.14
CA HIS A 133 2.83 -11.75 -3.17
C HIS A 133 3.32 -11.87 -1.72
N ALA A 134 3.96 -12.98 -1.35
CA ALA A 134 4.53 -13.14 -0.01
C ALA A 134 5.60 -12.09 0.30
N LEU A 135 6.45 -11.74 -0.68
CA LEU A 135 7.44 -10.67 -0.54
C LEU A 135 6.77 -9.30 -0.36
N VAL A 136 5.71 -9.00 -1.13
CA VAL A 136 4.93 -7.77 -0.95
C VAL A 136 4.32 -7.72 0.45
N VAL A 137 3.72 -8.80 0.92
CA VAL A 137 3.15 -8.86 2.28
C VAL A 137 4.22 -8.59 3.35
N ILE A 138 5.35 -9.30 3.29
CA ILE A 138 6.45 -9.12 4.27
C ILE A 138 6.97 -7.69 4.27
N THR A 139 7.22 -7.13 3.08
CA THR A 139 7.74 -5.76 2.96
C THR A 139 6.72 -4.72 3.38
N PHE A 140 5.44 -4.89 3.04
CA PHE A 140 4.37 -3.98 3.43
C PHE A 140 4.19 -3.91 4.95
N PHE A 141 4.13 -5.06 5.62
CA PHE A 141 4.07 -5.11 7.08
C PHE A 141 5.33 -4.52 7.72
N GLY A 142 6.52 -4.85 7.20
CA GLY A 142 7.79 -4.34 7.70
C GLY A 142 7.89 -2.82 7.57
N LEU A 143 7.55 -2.26 6.40
CA LEU A 143 7.54 -0.83 6.14
C LEU A 143 6.53 -0.10 7.02
N THR A 144 5.33 -0.66 7.17
CA THR A 144 4.28 -0.10 8.03
C THR A 144 4.74 -0.05 9.48
N ALA A 145 5.19 -1.19 10.04
CA ALA A 145 5.57 -1.31 11.44
C ALA A 145 6.78 -0.44 11.81
N THR A 146 7.68 -0.19 10.86
CA THR A 146 8.87 0.65 11.07
C THR A 146 8.65 2.13 10.76
N GLY A 147 7.74 2.46 9.85
CA GLY A 147 7.48 3.84 9.41
C GLY A 147 6.44 4.59 10.25
N ILE A 148 5.36 3.92 10.66
CA ILE A 148 4.26 4.52 11.42
C ILE A 148 4.70 5.15 12.77
N PRO A 149 5.66 4.58 13.53
CA PRO A 149 6.19 5.25 14.71
C PRO A 149 6.66 6.68 14.46
N LEU A 150 7.27 6.94 13.30
CA LEU A 150 7.76 8.27 12.94
C LEU A 150 6.61 9.27 12.68
N VAL A 151 5.55 8.82 12.02
CA VAL A 151 4.36 9.64 11.72
C VAL A 151 3.64 10.05 13.01
N PHE A 152 3.54 9.12 13.96
CA PHE A 152 2.85 9.32 15.23
C PHE A 152 3.84 9.47 16.40
N SER A 153 4.94 10.19 16.20
CA SER A 153 6.05 10.27 17.16
C SER A 153 5.68 10.76 18.56
N HIS A 154 4.54 11.44 18.72
CA HIS A 154 4.05 11.94 19.99
C HIS A 154 3.26 10.90 20.80
N GLN A 155 2.93 9.76 20.19
CA GLN A 155 2.13 8.71 20.80
C GLN A 155 3.02 7.74 21.59
N GLU A 156 2.57 7.32 22.77
CA GLU A 156 3.33 6.38 23.61
C GLU A 156 3.55 5.03 22.91
N TRP A 157 2.52 4.53 22.22
CA TRP A 157 2.59 3.28 21.48
C TRP A 157 3.61 3.33 20.33
N ALA A 158 3.87 4.53 19.77
CA ALA A 158 4.90 4.70 18.73
C ALA A 158 6.29 4.47 19.31
N GLY A 159 6.55 4.96 20.53
CA GLY A 159 7.79 4.68 21.26
C GLY A 159 7.98 3.19 21.56
N VAL A 160 6.92 2.50 22.01
CA VAL A 160 6.95 1.04 22.26
C VAL A 160 7.24 0.26 20.98
N LEU A 161 6.55 0.60 19.88
CA LEU A 161 6.74 -0.06 18.59
C LEU A 161 8.14 0.21 18.01
N ALA A 162 8.66 1.44 18.11
CA ALA A 162 10.04 1.74 17.75
C ALA A 162 11.03 0.96 18.62
N GLY A 163 10.77 0.85 19.94
CA GLY A 163 11.56 0.08 20.89
C GLY A 163 11.65 -1.41 20.54
N PHE A 164 10.56 -2.01 20.03
CA PHE A 164 10.55 -3.39 19.53
C PHE A 164 11.57 -3.62 18.41
N PHE A 165 11.82 -2.62 17.56
CA PHE A 165 12.83 -2.68 16.51
C PHE A 165 14.24 -2.24 16.98
N GLY A 166 14.45 -1.98 18.27
CA GLY A 166 15.72 -1.49 18.81
C GLY A 166 15.87 0.03 18.78
N GLY A 167 14.75 0.77 18.84
CA GLY A 167 14.69 2.23 18.81
C GLY A 167 14.49 2.80 17.40
N ILE A 168 14.22 4.11 17.32
CA ILE A 168 13.83 4.77 16.06
C ILE A 168 14.92 4.72 14.97
N GLU A 169 16.19 4.73 15.36
CA GLU A 169 17.31 4.67 14.41
C GLU A 169 17.41 3.29 13.75
N THR A 170 17.26 2.24 14.55
CA THR A 170 17.25 0.84 14.09
C THR A 170 15.98 0.55 13.29
N ALA A 171 14.82 1.08 13.72
CA ALA A 171 13.59 1.04 12.93
C ALA A 171 13.78 1.67 11.55
N GLY A 172 14.46 2.82 11.47
CA GLY A 172 14.81 3.46 10.19
C GLY A 172 15.75 2.61 9.32
N LEU A 173 16.67 1.84 9.92
CA LEU A 173 17.49 0.87 9.18
C LEU A 173 16.63 -0.26 8.60
N TRP A 174 15.77 -0.87 9.42
CA TRP A 174 14.85 -1.92 8.97
C TRP A 174 13.90 -1.42 7.90
N HIS A 175 13.38 -0.20 8.03
CA HIS A 175 12.53 0.44 7.03
C HIS A 175 13.23 0.47 5.66
N ARG A 176 14.50 0.88 5.62
CA ARG A 176 15.32 0.90 4.39
C ARG A 176 15.61 -0.49 3.84
N VAL A 177 15.78 -1.50 4.69
CA VAL A 177 15.93 -2.91 4.26
C VAL A 177 14.66 -3.38 3.57
N PHE A 178 13.49 -3.19 4.19
CA PHE A 178 12.20 -3.56 3.58
C PHE A 178 11.91 -2.73 2.31
N ALA A 179 12.28 -1.45 2.28
CA ALA A 179 12.14 -0.61 1.09
C ALA A 179 12.99 -1.14 -0.07
N THR A 180 14.24 -1.54 0.20
CA THR A 180 15.12 -2.13 -0.82
C THR A 180 14.54 -3.43 -1.35
N MET A 181 14.03 -4.29 -0.47
CA MET A 181 13.35 -5.53 -0.87
C MET A 181 12.14 -5.24 -1.77
N LEU A 182 11.30 -4.26 -1.40
CA LEU A 182 10.13 -3.87 -2.19
C LEU A 182 10.54 -3.30 -3.56
N ILE A 183 11.53 -2.41 -3.61
CA ILE A 183 12.05 -1.83 -4.86
C ILE A 183 12.58 -2.93 -5.79
N VAL A 184 13.37 -3.88 -5.27
CA VAL A 184 13.89 -5.01 -6.05
C VAL A 184 12.73 -5.87 -6.58
N ASN A 185 11.77 -6.21 -5.72
CA ASN A 185 10.59 -6.98 -6.12
C ASN A 185 9.78 -6.25 -7.21
N PHE A 186 9.59 -4.95 -7.08
CA PHE A 186 8.91 -4.09 -8.05
C PHE A 186 9.63 -4.09 -9.41
N VAL A 187 10.95 -3.90 -9.41
CA VAL A 187 11.77 -3.96 -10.64
C VAL A 187 11.67 -5.34 -11.31
N LEU A 188 11.79 -6.41 -10.53
CA LEU A 188 11.67 -7.78 -11.05
C LEU A 188 10.29 -8.06 -11.64
N HIS A 189 9.22 -7.53 -11.04
CA HIS A 189 7.87 -7.60 -11.58
C HIS A 189 7.77 -6.94 -12.96
N PHE A 190 8.27 -5.72 -13.13
CA PHE A 190 8.26 -5.03 -14.42
C PHE A 190 9.15 -5.69 -15.48
N ILE A 191 10.29 -6.24 -15.09
CA ILE A 191 11.11 -7.06 -16.00
C ILE A 191 10.31 -8.32 -16.43
N GLY A 192 9.60 -8.96 -15.50
CA GLY A 192 8.70 -10.07 -15.79
C GLY A 192 7.61 -9.71 -16.80
N LEU A 193 6.95 -8.57 -16.59
CA LEU A 193 5.95 -8.04 -17.52
C LEU A 193 6.54 -7.73 -18.89
N ALA A 194 7.72 -7.10 -18.96
CA ALA A 194 8.39 -6.80 -20.22
C ALA A 194 8.76 -8.07 -21.00
N ARG A 195 9.22 -9.12 -20.29
CA ARG A 195 9.49 -10.44 -20.90
C ARG A 195 8.21 -11.10 -21.39
N ALA A 196 7.13 -11.08 -20.60
CA ALA A 196 5.83 -11.62 -20.99
C ALA A 196 5.26 -10.88 -22.21
N PHE A 197 5.39 -9.56 -22.24
CA PHE A 197 4.98 -8.73 -23.38
C PHE A 197 5.76 -9.08 -24.65
N ARG A 198 7.09 -9.26 -24.55
CA ARG A 198 7.93 -9.65 -25.71
C ARG A 198 7.64 -11.05 -26.23
N ARG A 199 7.22 -11.98 -25.37
CA ARG A 199 6.91 -13.38 -25.71
C ARG A 199 5.43 -13.63 -26.02
N ARG A 200 4.61 -12.57 -26.09
CA ARG A 200 3.17 -12.69 -26.33
C ARG A 200 2.91 -13.41 -27.67
N THR A 201 1.93 -14.30 -27.68
CA THR A 201 1.45 -14.99 -28.89
C THR A 201 0.25 -14.29 -29.53
N CYS A 202 -0.28 -13.25 -28.88
CA CYS A 202 -1.41 -12.45 -29.34
C CYS A 202 -0.99 -11.02 -29.74
N SER A 203 -1.90 -10.29 -30.38
CA SER A 203 -1.66 -8.87 -30.71
C SER A 203 -1.42 -8.05 -29.44
N TRP A 204 -0.63 -6.97 -29.55
CA TRP A 204 -0.34 -6.09 -28.41
C TRP A 204 -1.61 -5.49 -27.79
N HIS A 205 -2.59 -5.15 -28.63
CA HIS A 205 -3.90 -4.66 -28.20
C HIS A 205 -4.67 -5.74 -27.42
N HIS A 206 -4.68 -6.99 -27.87
CA HIS A 206 -5.33 -8.07 -27.13
C HIS A 206 -4.61 -8.38 -25.82
N TRP A 207 -3.29 -8.26 -25.76
CA TRP A 207 -2.54 -8.43 -24.52
C TRP A 207 -2.89 -7.36 -23.48
N LEU A 208 -2.99 -6.08 -23.90
CA LEU A 208 -3.29 -4.96 -23.00
C LEU A 208 -4.78 -4.81 -22.66
N PHE A 209 -5.69 -5.07 -23.60
CA PHE A 209 -7.13 -4.79 -23.39
C PHE A 209 -8.00 -6.04 -23.50
N GLY A 210 -7.38 -7.21 -23.60
CA GLY A 210 -8.08 -8.48 -23.63
C GLY A 210 -8.61 -8.92 -22.26
N PRO A 211 -9.37 -10.03 -22.23
CA PRO A 211 -9.98 -10.58 -21.02
C PRO A 211 -9.02 -10.95 -19.89
N GLY A 212 -7.78 -11.31 -20.23
CA GLY A 212 -6.75 -11.68 -19.25
C GLY A 212 -5.94 -10.51 -18.69
N SER A 213 -6.22 -9.28 -19.13
CA SER A 213 -5.43 -8.10 -18.76
C SER A 213 -5.85 -7.49 -17.42
N LEU A 214 -4.86 -6.96 -16.70
CA LEU A 214 -5.03 -6.14 -15.50
C LEU A 214 -5.34 -4.67 -15.82
N VAL A 215 -5.25 -4.24 -17.08
CA VAL A 215 -5.67 -2.88 -17.48
C VAL A 215 -7.19 -2.76 -17.35
N PRO A 216 -7.71 -1.65 -16.77
CA PRO A 216 -9.14 -1.37 -16.73
C PRO A 216 -9.74 -1.25 -18.13
N ARG A 217 -10.98 -1.72 -18.28
CA ARG A 217 -11.77 -1.77 -19.52
C ARG A 217 -13.20 -1.30 -19.22
N TRP A 218 -13.96 -0.98 -20.26
CA TRP A 218 -15.39 -0.66 -20.12
C TRP A 218 -16.20 -1.74 -19.41
N LYS A 219 -15.81 -3.01 -19.56
CA LYS A 219 -16.43 -4.12 -18.80
C LYS A 219 -16.35 -3.91 -17.29
N ASP A 220 -15.25 -3.36 -16.78
CA ASP A 220 -15.04 -3.16 -15.34
C ASP A 220 -16.05 -2.14 -14.79
N ILE A 221 -16.38 -1.10 -15.56
CA ILE A 221 -17.44 -0.13 -15.22
C ILE A 221 -18.81 -0.81 -15.24
N THR A 222 -19.10 -1.61 -16.27
CA THR A 222 -20.39 -2.34 -16.35
C THR A 222 -20.56 -3.34 -15.21
N ASP A 223 -19.48 -4.02 -14.82
CA ASP A 223 -19.47 -4.97 -13.70
C ASP A 223 -19.62 -4.24 -12.36
N CYS A 224 -19.00 -3.06 -12.21
CA CYS A 224 -19.17 -2.21 -11.03
C CYS A 224 -20.63 -1.73 -10.87
N VAL A 225 -21.22 -1.15 -11.92
CA VAL A 225 -22.63 -0.75 -11.93
C VAL A 225 -23.54 -1.96 -11.67
N GLY A 226 -23.25 -3.10 -12.28
CA GLY A 226 -23.97 -4.35 -12.03
C GLY A 226 -23.88 -4.81 -10.57
N MET A 227 -22.72 -4.63 -9.93
CA MET A 227 -22.53 -4.95 -8.52
C MET A 227 -23.41 -4.07 -7.62
N PHE A 228 -23.46 -2.76 -7.86
CA PHE A 228 -24.35 -1.86 -7.11
C PHE A 228 -25.83 -2.17 -7.32
N LYS A 229 -26.24 -2.54 -8.55
CA LYS A 229 -27.60 -3.05 -8.81
C LYS A 229 -27.87 -4.33 -8.01
N TRP A 230 -26.90 -5.24 -7.93
CA TRP A 230 -27.03 -6.46 -7.13
C TRP A 230 -27.11 -6.18 -5.63
N PHE A 231 -26.34 -5.22 -5.11
CA PHE A 231 -26.44 -4.76 -3.71
C PHE A 231 -27.85 -4.26 -3.39
N ALA A 232 -28.43 -3.45 -4.29
CA ALA A 232 -29.78 -2.93 -4.16
C ALA A 232 -30.89 -3.97 -4.45
N GLY A 233 -30.53 -5.21 -4.82
CA GLY A 233 -31.49 -6.25 -5.17
C GLY A 233 -32.18 -6.07 -6.53
N LEU A 234 -31.69 -5.13 -7.36
CA LEU A 234 -32.24 -4.75 -8.67
C LEU A 234 -31.63 -5.54 -9.83
N GLY A 235 -30.74 -6.50 -9.57
CA GLY A 235 -30.08 -7.28 -10.59
C GLY A 235 -29.39 -8.53 -10.05
N ARG A 236 -28.95 -9.38 -10.97
CA ARG A 236 -28.10 -10.55 -10.67
C ARG A 236 -26.66 -10.14 -10.41
N LEU A 237 -25.91 -11.00 -9.72
CA LEU A 237 -24.47 -10.84 -9.55
C LEU A 237 -23.79 -10.76 -10.94
N PRO A 238 -22.86 -9.81 -11.17
CA PRO A 238 -22.16 -9.70 -12.45
C PRO A 238 -21.40 -10.98 -12.80
N ARG A 239 -21.30 -11.25 -14.10
CA ARG A 239 -20.48 -12.35 -14.63
C ARG A 239 -19.06 -11.88 -14.78
N PHE A 240 -18.25 -12.12 -13.75
CA PHE A 240 -16.87 -11.65 -13.70
C PHE A 240 -15.95 -12.44 -14.63
N ASP A 241 -14.93 -11.71 -15.07
CA ASP A 241 -13.82 -12.22 -15.88
C ASP A 241 -12.65 -12.64 -14.98
N LYS A 242 -11.53 -13.07 -15.57
CA LYS A 242 -10.31 -13.49 -14.85
C LYS A 242 -9.91 -12.54 -13.72
N TRP A 243 -9.98 -11.24 -14.02
CA TRP A 243 -9.77 -10.17 -13.07
C TRP A 243 -11.04 -9.35 -12.92
N THR A 244 -11.44 -9.17 -11.69
CA THR A 244 -12.54 -8.29 -11.28
C THR A 244 -12.06 -6.84 -11.23
N TYR A 245 -12.99 -5.89 -11.30
CA TYR A 245 -12.63 -4.46 -11.28
C TYR A 245 -11.94 -4.04 -9.98
N TRP A 246 -12.28 -4.64 -8.84
CA TRP A 246 -11.61 -4.35 -7.58
C TRP A 246 -10.24 -5.01 -7.50
N GLU A 247 -10.04 -6.24 -8.02
CA GLU A 247 -8.69 -6.83 -8.11
C GLU A 247 -7.77 -6.00 -9.01
N LYS A 248 -8.30 -5.41 -10.09
CA LYS A 248 -7.56 -4.47 -10.93
C LYS A 248 -7.27 -3.16 -10.20
N PHE A 249 -8.23 -2.65 -9.44
CA PHE A 249 -8.02 -1.48 -8.61
C PHE A 249 -6.91 -1.74 -7.58
N ASP A 250 -6.97 -2.83 -6.82
CA ASP A 250 -5.93 -3.24 -5.86
C ASP A 250 -4.55 -3.29 -6.54
N TYR A 251 -4.46 -3.93 -7.71
CA TYR A 251 -3.21 -4.02 -8.46
C TYR A 251 -2.65 -2.65 -8.86
N TRP A 252 -3.48 -1.75 -9.41
CA TRP A 252 -3.03 -0.44 -9.86
C TRP A 252 -2.80 0.55 -8.73
N ALA A 253 -3.61 0.49 -7.67
CA ALA A 253 -3.40 1.24 -6.44
C ALA A 253 -2.03 0.89 -5.86
N GLU A 254 -1.68 -0.40 -5.79
CA GLU A 254 -0.35 -0.79 -5.35
C GLU A 254 0.74 -0.37 -6.35
N VAL A 255 0.57 -0.60 -7.66
CA VAL A 255 1.62 -0.22 -8.63
C VAL A 255 1.93 1.28 -8.59
N PHE A 256 0.91 2.14 -8.58
CA PHE A 256 1.11 3.58 -8.51
C PHE A 256 1.57 4.02 -7.11
N GLY A 257 1.01 3.46 -6.05
CA GLY A 257 1.39 3.76 -4.68
C GLY A 257 2.86 3.44 -4.42
N SER A 258 3.34 2.25 -4.83
CA SER A 258 4.75 1.87 -4.76
C SER A 258 5.68 2.81 -5.55
N MET A 259 5.25 3.34 -6.71
CA MET A 259 6.03 4.33 -7.45
C MET A 259 6.14 5.66 -6.70
N ILE A 260 5.03 6.12 -6.11
CA ILE A 260 4.95 7.39 -5.38
C ILE A 260 5.76 7.31 -4.08
N ILE A 261 5.49 6.30 -3.24
CA ILE A 261 6.16 6.12 -1.96
C ILE A 261 7.63 5.72 -2.14
N GLY A 262 7.94 4.88 -3.13
CA GLY A 262 9.31 4.50 -3.46
C GLY A 262 10.12 5.69 -4.00
N GLY A 263 9.54 6.49 -4.90
CA GLY A 263 10.19 7.69 -5.44
C GLY A 263 10.46 8.75 -4.37
N THR A 264 9.44 9.08 -3.56
CA THR A 264 9.60 10.02 -2.44
C THR A 264 10.54 9.48 -1.37
N GLY A 265 10.49 8.19 -1.06
CA GLY A 265 11.40 7.54 -0.11
C GLY A 265 12.86 7.62 -0.56
N LEU A 266 13.14 7.41 -1.85
CA LEU A 266 14.49 7.56 -2.41
C LEU A 266 14.99 9.02 -2.34
N PHE A 267 14.10 10.01 -2.56
CA PHE A 267 14.44 11.43 -2.39
C PHE A 267 14.83 11.74 -0.94
N LEU A 268 14.06 11.22 0.02
CA LEU A 268 14.30 11.43 1.45
C LEU A 268 15.49 10.63 1.98
N TRP A 269 15.82 9.49 1.38
CA TRP A 269 16.97 8.68 1.75
C TRP A 269 18.28 9.30 1.25
N PHE A 270 18.30 9.90 0.05
CA PHE A 270 19.51 10.49 -0.53
C PHE A 270 19.38 12.01 -0.77
N PRO A 271 19.16 12.83 0.27
CA PRO A 271 18.77 14.24 0.10
C PRO A 271 19.92 15.10 -0.47
N GLU A 272 21.18 14.79 -0.16
CA GLU A 272 22.35 15.49 -0.73
C GLU A 272 22.53 15.22 -2.24
N ILE A 273 22.14 14.03 -2.71
CA ILE A 273 22.17 13.70 -4.13
C ILE A 273 20.97 14.34 -4.82
N ALA A 274 19.77 14.18 -4.24
CA ALA A 274 18.53 14.70 -4.80
C ALA A 274 18.55 16.24 -4.91
N SER A 275 19.13 16.95 -3.94
CA SER A 275 19.21 18.42 -3.94
C SER A 275 20.05 19.00 -5.10
N LYS A 276 20.88 18.18 -5.75
CA LYS A 276 21.59 18.59 -6.97
C LYS A 276 20.65 18.75 -8.17
N ILE A 277 19.48 18.12 -8.12
CA ILE A 277 18.50 18.04 -9.21
C ILE A 277 17.25 18.86 -8.89
N VAL A 278 16.79 18.83 -7.63
CA VAL A 278 15.56 19.50 -7.19
C VAL A 278 15.79 20.45 -6.01
N PRO A 279 15.02 21.53 -5.89
CA PRO A 279 15.11 22.45 -4.74
C PRO A 279 14.59 21.80 -3.45
N GLY A 280 15.07 22.29 -2.30
CA GLY A 280 14.80 21.70 -0.98
C GLY A 280 13.33 21.69 -0.56
N TRP A 281 12.51 22.63 -1.04
CA TRP A 281 11.06 22.61 -0.80
C TRP A 281 10.39 21.35 -1.38
N ALA A 282 10.99 20.70 -2.37
CA ALA A 282 10.50 19.43 -2.90
C ALA A 282 10.61 18.31 -1.85
N PHE A 283 11.54 18.38 -0.88
CA PHE A 283 11.60 17.45 0.24
C PHE A 283 10.43 17.68 1.22
N ASN A 284 10.01 18.93 1.44
CA ASN A 284 8.79 19.21 2.22
C ASN A 284 7.57 18.55 1.57
N VAL A 285 7.43 18.67 0.25
CA VAL A 285 6.38 17.97 -0.51
C VAL A 285 6.54 16.45 -0.39
N ALA A 286 7.75 15.92 -0.59
CA ALA A 286 8.01 14.49 -0.53
C ALA A 286 7.65 13.89 0.83
N MET A 287 7.90 14.58 1.95
CA MET A 287 7.50 14.10 3.28
C MET A 287 5.98 13.99 3.42
N VAL A 288 5.24 15.00 2.95
CA VAL A 288 3.76 14.96 2.96
C VAL A 288 3.24 13.83 2.07
N VAL A 289 3.74 13.76 0.84
CA VAL A 289 3.34 12.72 -0.13
C VAL A 289 3.66 11.32 0.42
N HIS A 290 4.87 11.09 0.93
CA HIS A 290 5.30 9.80 1.45
C HIS A 290 4.43 9.36 2.64
N GLY A 291 4.19 10.27 3.59
CA GLY A 291 3.38 10.00 4.78
C GLY A 291 1.91 9.70 4.44
N TYR A 292 1.27 10.54 3.63
CA TYR A 292 -0.15 10.35 3.28
C TYR A 292 -0.38 9.20 2.30
N GLU A 293 0.54 8.94 1.37
CA GLU A 293 0.49 7.75 0.52
C GLU A 293 0.60 6.47 1.37
N ALA A 294 1.50 6.44 2.36
CA ALA A 294 1.60 5.34 3.30
C ALA A 294 0.27 5.11 4.06
N LEU A 295 -0.34 6.17 4.58
CA LEU A 295 -1.62 6.07 5.30
C LEU A 295 -2.76 5.60 4.40
N LEU A 296 -2.82 6.08 3.15
CA LEU A 296 -3.79 5.61 2.14
C LEU A 296 -3.60 4.11 1.87
N ALA A 297 -2.36 3.68 1.59
CA ALA A 297 -2.05 2.28 1.31
C ALA A 297 -2.37 1.37 2.51
N ILE A 298 -1.95 1.75 3.72
CA ILE A 298 -2.22 1.00 4.96
C ILE A 298 -3.72 0.88 5.21
N GLY A 299 -4.44 1.99 5.16
CA GLY A 299 -5.88 1.99 5.37
C GLY A 299 -6.59 1.11 4.33
N PHE A 300 -6.23 1.22 3.05
CA PHE A 300 -6.88 0.45 2.00
C PHE A 300 -6.59 -1.05 2.11
N ILE A 301 -5.33 -1.44 2.36
CA ILE A 301 -4.94 -2.84 2.46
C ILE A 301 -5.55 -3.50 3.71
N PHE A 302 -5.46 -2.86 4.87
CA PHE A 302 -5.97 -3.46 6.11
C PHE A 302 -7.49 -3.41 6.26
N THR A 303 -8.20 -2.65 5.43
CA THR A 303 -9.67 -2.65 5.40
C THR A 303 -10.23 -3.37 4.18
N ILE A 304 -10.10 -2.78 3.00
CA ILE A 304 -10.76 -3.21 1.77
C ILE A 304 -10.13 -4.48 1.21
N HIS A 305 -8.80 -4.54 1.11
CA HIS A 305 -8.12 -5.73 0.60
C HIS A 305 -8.31 -6.93 1.55
N PHE A 306 -8.13 -6.75 2.86
CA PHE A 306 -8.39 -7.81 3.85
C PHE A 306 -9.84 -8.25 3.86
N PHE A 307 -10.79 -7.33 3.69
CA PHE A 307 -12.18 -7.72 3.49
C PHE A 307 -12.34 -8.62 2.27
N ASN A 308 -11.79 -8.20 1.13
CA ASN A 308 -11.86 -8.95 -0.11
C ASN A 308 -11.23 -10.34 0.04
N ALA A 309 -10.06 -10.46 0.66
CA ALA A 309 -9.30 -11.71 0.71
C ALA A 309 -9.69 -12.64 1.88
N HIS A 310 -10.10 -12.10 3.04
CA HIS A 310 -10.19 -12.89 4.29
C HIS A 310 -11.52 -12.75 5.03
N VAL A 311 -12.14 -11.57 5.02
CA VAL A 311 -13.30 -11.30 5.90
C VAL A 311 -14.65 -11.42 5.18
N ARG A 312 -14.65 -11.48 3.84
CA ARG A 312 -15.86 -11.63 3.04
C ARG A 312 -16.60 -12.93 3.43
N PRO A 313 -17.93 -12.92 3.63
CA PRO A 313 -18.68 -14.11 4.06
C PRO A 313 -18.53 -15.35 3.17
N GLY A 314 -18.18 -15.17 1.89
CA GLY A 314 -17.96 -16.27 0.94
C GLY A 314 -16.58 -16.92 1.00
N THR A 315 -15.57 -16.21 1.50
CA THR A 315 -14.17 -16.69 1.60
C THR A 315 -13.69 -16.80 3.05
N PHE A 316 -14.48 -16.37 4.03
CA PHE A 316 -14.12 -16.45 5.43
C PHE A 316 -13.85 -17.91 5.88
N PRO A 317 -12.75 -18.17 6.61
CA PRO A 317 -11.82 -17.21 7.22
C PRO A 317 -10.63 -16.79 6.34
N VAL A 318 -10.42 -17.43 5.18
CA VAL A 318 -9.30 -17.17 4.29
C VAL A 318 -9.61 -17.62 2.86
N ASP A 319 -9.35 -16.77 1.87
CA ASP A 319 -9.17 -17.20 0.48
C ASP A 319 -7.81 -17.90 0.35
N GLU A 320 -7.84 -19.21 0.11
CA GLU A 320 -6.62 -20.03 0.06
C GLU A 320 -5.85 -19.91 -1.26
N VAL A 321 -6.39 -19.22 -2.26
CA VAL A 321 -5.87 -19.28 -3.63
C VAL A 321 -4.42 -18.78 -3.75
N MET A 322 -3.99 -17.86 -2.87
CA MET A 322 -2.59 -17.38 -2.83
C MET A 322 -1.66 -18.35 -2.08
N PHE A 323 -2.21 -19.22 -1.23
CA PHE A 323 -1.46 -20.27 -0.52
C PHE A 323 -1.38 -21.58 -1.31
N THR A 324 -2.35 -21.87 -2.17
CA THR A 324 -2.40 -23.10 -2.96
C THR A 324 -1.95 -22.85 -4.40
N GLY A 325 -2.33 -21.71 -4.97
CA GLY A 325 -2.18 -21.39 -6.39
C GLY A 325 -3.28 -21.97 -7.27
N SER A 326 -4.29 -22.61 -6.70
CA SER A 326 -5.36 -23.28 -7.42
C SER A 326 -6.71 -23.13 -6.72
N VAL A 327 -7.78 -23.28 -7.49
CA VAL A 327 -9.17 -23.23 -7.01
C VAL A 327 -9.93 -24.48 -7.45
N PRO A 328 -10.91 -24.98 -6.68
CA PRO A 328 -11.86 -25.97 -7.17
C PRO A 328 -12.56 -25.50 -8.46
N GLU A 329 -12.87 -26.42 -9.36
CA GLU A 329 -13.48 -26.07 -10.66
C GLU A 329 -14.86 -25.40 -10.49
N GLU A 330 -15.71 -25.91 -9.60
CA GLU A 330 -17.02 -25.31 -9.32
C GLU A 330 -16.89 -23.88 -8.76
N GLU A 331 -15.86 -23.63 -7.94
CA GLU A 331 -15.58 -22.30 -7.42
C GLU A 331 -15.13 -21.34 -8.54
N LEU A 332 -14.30 -21.81 -9.48
CA LEU A 332 -13.93 -21.02 -10.66
C LEU A 332 -15.15 -20.67 -11.51
N LYS A 333 -16.06 -21.62 -11.71
CA LYS A 333 -17.30 -21.43 -12.47
C LYS A 333 -18.24 -20.43 -11.82
N GLU A 334 -18.36 -20.45 -10.50
CA GLU A 334 -19.17 -19.51 -9.73
C GLU A 334 -18.56 -18.11 -9.68
N GLN A 335 -17.27 -18.00 -9.38
CA GLN A 335 -16.60 -16.71 -9.14
C GLN A 335 -16.12 -16.03 -10.42
N ARG A 336 -15.75 -16.81 -11.45
CA ARG A 336 -15.12 -16.33 -12.69
C ARG A 336 -15.79 -16.96 -13.93
N PRO A 337 -17.13 -16.82 -14.09
CA PRO A 337 -17.89 -17.54 -15.13
C PRO A 337 -17.44 -17.21 -16.56
N GLU A 338 -16.98 -15.99 -16.83
CA GLU A 338 -16.48 -15.64 -18.18
C GLU A 338 -15.10 -16.22 -18.46
N GLU A 339 -14.24 -16.37 -17.44
CA GLU A 339 -12.97 -17.06 -17.59
C GLU A 339 -13.21 -18.56 -17.83
N TYR A 340 -14.05 -19.18 -17.01
CA TYR A 340 -14.40 -20.59 -17.14
C TYR A 340 -14.95 -20.92 -18.53
N ARG A 341 -15.93 -20.13 -19.02
CA ARG A 341 -16.52 -20.30 -20.35
C ARG A 341 -15.44 -20.28 -21.44
N ARG A 342 -14.52 -19.31 -21.42
CA ARG A 342 -13.44 -19.23 -22.43
C ARG A 342 -12.42 -20.35 -22.33
N LEU A 343 -12.16 -20.87 -21.13
CA LEU A 343 -11.25 -22.02 -20.95
C LEU A 343 -11.87 -23.30 -21.52
N ILE A 344 -13.18 -23.48 -21.40
CA ILE A 344 -13.93 -24.58 -22.04
C ILE A 344 -13.91 -24.41 -23.56
N GLU A 345 -14.31 -23.23 -24.07
CA GLU A 345 -14.38 -22.95 -25.52
C GLU A 345 -13.02 -23.09 -26.22
N SER A 346 -11.93 -22.77 -25.52
CA SER A 346 -10.57 -22.90 -26.07
C SER A 346 -9.92 -24.27 -25.84
N GLY A 347 -10.57 -25.18 -25.10
CA GLY A 347 -10.01 -26.49 -24.74
C GLY A 347 -8.80 -26.42 -23.78
N GLN A 348 -8.58 -25.29 -23.11
CA GLN A 348 -7.41 -25.06 -22.25
C GLN A 348 -7.64 -25.44 -20.78
N LEU A 349 -8.88 -25.73 -20.37
CA LEU A 349 -9.20 -26.00 -18.96
C LEU A 349 -8.39 -27.18 -18.39
N ASP A 350 -8.32 -28.29 -19.12
CA ASP A 350 -7.61 -29.49 -18.63
C ASP A 350 -6.09 -29.30 -18.56
N ALA A 351 -5.52 -28.44 -19.40
CA ALA A 351 -4.10 -28.06 -19.30
C ALA A 351 -3.75 -27.28 -18.02
N LEU A 352 -4.76 -26.75 -17.33
CA LEU A 352 -4.62 -26.07 -16.04
C LEU A 352 -4.99 -26.97 -14.85
N ARG A 353 -5.48 -28.19 -15.09
CA ARG A 353 -5.91 -29.10 -14.04
C ARG A 353 -4.69 -29.65 -13.29
N VAL A 354 -4.74 -29.53 -11.97
CA VAL A 354 -3.70 -29.98 -11.03
C VAL A 354 -4.33 -30.79 -9.90
N PRO A 355 -3.56 -31.62 -9.17
CA PRO A 355 -4.06 -32.28 -7.97
C PRO A 355 -4.61 -31.26 -6.97
N ALA A 356 -5.69 -31.61 -6.29
CA ALA A 356 -6.24 -30.75 -5.24
C ALA A 356 -5.21 -30.55 -4.11
N PRO A 357 -5.16 -29.36 -3.48
CA PRO A 357 -4.26 -29.09 -2.37
C PRO A 357 -4.46 -30.07 -1.20
N ALA A 358 -3.35 -30.43 -0.53
CA ALA A 358 -3.40 -31.30 0.63
C ALA A 358 -4.21 -30.65 1.76
N ARG A 359 -5.33 -31.28 2.15
CA ARG A 359 -6.24 -30.78 3.20
C ARG A 359 -5.56 -30.55 4.55
N GLU A 360 -4.50 -31.30 4.85
CA GLU A 360 -3.69 -31.17 6.06
C GLU A 360 -3.03 -29.78 6.20
N ARG A 361 -2.87 -29.03 5.10
CA ARG A 361 -2.28 -27.68 5.13
C ARG A 361 -3.30 -26.57 5.41
N HIS A 362 -4.60 -26.84 5.33
CA HIS A 362 -5.65 -25.84 5.57
C HIS A 362 -5.51 -25.14 6.95
N PRO A 363 -5.27 -25.84 8.08
CA PRO A 363 -5.10 -25.17 9.38
C PRO A 363 -3.93 -24.17 9.40
N LEU A 364 -2.84 -24.46 8.68
CA LEU A 364 -1.70 -23.56 8.56
C LEU A 364 -2.07 -22.29 7.80
N PHE A 365 -2.84 -22.40 6.71
CA PHE A 365 -3.28 -21.24 5.93
C PHE A 365 -4.21 -20.33 6.74
N VAL A 366 -5.13 -20.92 7.51
CA VAL A 366 -5.99 -20.17 8.43
C VAL A 366 -5.15 -19.46 9.49
N LEU A 367 -4.17 -20.13 10.10
CA LEU A 367 -3.29 -19.52 11.10
C LEU A 367 -2.55 -18.30 10.53
N VAL A 368 -1.91 -18.45 9.37
CA VAL A 368 -1.18 -17.34 8.73
C VAL A 368 -2.11 -16.17 8.40
N ALA A 369 -3.31 -16.45 7.90
CA ALA A 369 -4.28 -15.42 7.57
C ALA A 369 -4.79 -14.68 8.82
N VAL A 370 -5.17 -15.41 9.87
CA VAL A 370 -5.65 -14.83 11.14
C VAL A 370 -4.56 -13.98 11.79
N VAL A 371 -3.31 -14.47 11.83
CA VAL A 371 -2.18 -13.69 12.37
C VAL A 371 -1.94 -12.43 11.54
N SER A 372 -1.89 -12.53 10.21
CA SER A 372 -1.67 -11.36 9.34
C SER A 372 -2.80 -10.33 9.48
N VAL A 373 -4.06 -10.77 9.47
CA VAL A 373 -5.22 -9.89 9.68
C VAL A 373 -5.17 -9.27 11.06
N GLY A 374 -4.85 -10.03 12.11
CA GLY A 374 -4.73 -9.53 13.48
C GLY A 374 -3.67 -8.45 13.62
N ILE A 375 -2.48 -8.65 13.04
CA ILE A 375 -1.41 -7.64 13.02
C ILE A 375 -1.88 -6.39 12.27
N GLY A 376 -2.46 -6.54 11.08
CA GLY A 376 -2.89 -5.39 10.26
C GLY A 376 -4.01 -4.59 10.93
N VAL A 377 -5.00 -5.25 11.51
CA VAL A 377 -6.08 -4.59 12.27
C VAL A 377 -5.53 -3.89 13.51
N THR A 378 -4.55 -4.48 14.21
CA THR A 378 -3.90 -3.84 15.35
C THR A 378 -3.16 -2.57 14.93
N LEU A 379 -2.35 -2.64 13.88
CA LEU A 379 -1.64 -1.48 13.34
C LEU A 379 -2.61 -0.39 12.88
N LEU A 380 -3.69 -0.77 12.19
CA LEU A 380 -4.73 0.17 11.78
C LEU A 380 -5.40 0.85 12.98
N ALA A 381 -5.72 0.10 14.03
CA ALA A 381 -6.32 0.65 15.24
C ALA A 381 -5.40 1.68 15.91
N LEU A 382 -4.09 1.40 16.01
CA LEU A 382 -3.10 2.36 16.53
C LEU A 382 -3.05 3.65 15.72
N ILE A 383 -3.09 3.54 14.38
CA ILE A 383 -3.13 4.70 13.47
C ILE A 383 -4.40 5.53 13.67
N ILE A 384 -5.56 4.89 13.80
CA ILE A 384 -6.84 5.58 14.03
C ILE A 384 -6.82 6.29 15.38
N LEU A 385 -6.40 5.61 16.45
CA LEU A 385 -6.29 6.21 17.79
C LEU A 385 -5.34 7.42 17.76
N GLY A 386 -4.15 7.26 17.19
CA GLY A 386 -3.19 8.35 17.07
C GLY A 386 -3.67 9.51 16.21
N GLY A 387 -4.50 9.24 15.21
CA GLY A 387 -5.11 10.27 14.35
C GLY A 387 -6.25 11.02 15.02
N LEU A 388 -7.05 10.36 15.86
CA LEU A 388 -8.13 10.99 16.63
C LEU A 388 -7.60 11.98 17.66
N ASP A 389 -6.45 11.70 18.29
CA ASP A 389 -5.81 12.64 19.23
C ASP A 389 -5.23 13.89 18.54
N MET A 390 -5.08 13.85 17.21
CA MET A 390 -4.56 14.97 16.39
C MET A 390 -5.68 15.85 15.81
N LEU A 391 -6.95 15.45 15.94
CA LEU A 391 -8.14 16.21 15.54
C LEU A 391 -8.64 17.04 16.73
#